data_AF-A0A1Q7RGV6-F1
#
_entry.id   AF-A0A1Q7RGV6-F1
#
_cell.length_a   1.000
_cell.length_b   1.000
_cell.length_c   1.000
_cell.angle_alpha   90.00
_cell.angle_beta   90.00
_cell.angle_gamma   90.00
#
_symmetry.space_group_name_H-M   'P 1'
#
loop_
_entity.id
_entity.type
_entity.pdbx_description
1 polymer ?
#
loop_
_entity_poly.entity_id
_entity_poly.type
_entity_poly.pdbx_seq_one_letter_code
_entity_poly.pdbx_strand_id
1 'polypeptide(L)'
;MPKEINQWAMYPRKTSSSPLPESLKIEVTTKANELIETFLKPKYIQPPPENPQFNYIVDIYGKWYHKAFYFCAEYRVAGPNPTVPSFEVKFARMQYAGNRRFHLSFMRHTGQWIQIYTDLTVDECIESVRDDPYFTI
;
A
#
# COMPACT_ATOMS: atom_id res chain seq x y z
N MET A 1 -0.89 -17.54 14.17
CA MET A 1 0.33 -17.23 14.94
C MET A 1 0.46 -15.71 14.99
N PRO A 2 1.04 -15.11 16.05
CA PRO A 2 1.23 -13.66 16.07
C PRO A 2 2.14 -13.22 14.90
N LYS A 3 1.80 -12.09 14.26
CA LYS A 3 2.57 -11.52 13.13
C LYS A 3 3.97 -11.18 13.61
N GLU A 4 5.00 -11.59 12.89
CA GLU A 4 6.39 -11.29 13.24
C GLU A 4 6.74 -9.86 12.79
N ILE A 5 7.02 -8.98 13.75
CA ILE A 5 7.60 -7.66 13.47
C ILE A 5 9.07 -7.84 13.13
N ASN A 6 9.51 -7.27 12.02
CA ASN A 6 10.90 -7.23 11.63
C ASN A 6 11.67 -6.31 12.60
N GLN A 7 12.39 -6.90 13.55
CA GLN A 7 13.24 -6.19 14.50
C GLN A 7 14.33 -5.34 13.81
N TRP A 8 14.65 -5.66 12.56
CA TRP A 8 15.60 -4.94 11.72
C TRP A 8 14.89 -4.29 10.53
N ALA A 9 13.81 -3.53 10.78
CA ALA A 9 12.94 -2.98 9.73
C ALA A 9 13.67 -2.16 8.63
N MET A 10 14.88 -1.64 8.92
CA MET A 10 15.76 -0.97 7.94
C MET A 10 16.55 -1.92 7.03
N TYR A 11 16.72 -3.19 7.42
CA TYR A 11 17.38 -4.23 6.64
C TYR A 11 16.31 -5.20 6.09
N PRO A 12 15.88 -5.02 4.83
CA PRO A 12 14.82 -5.85 4.27
C PRO A 12 15.30 -7.30 4.15
N ARG A 13 14.39 -8.24 4.46
CA ARG A 13 14.64 -9.66 4.19
C ARG A 13 14.75 -9.91 2.68
N LYS A 14 15.51 -10.94 2.33
CA LYS A 14 15.64 -11.38 0.94
C LYS A 14 14.29 -11.82 0.39
N THR A 15 14.00 -11.39 -0.83
CA THR A 15 12.82 -11.82 -1.58
C THR A 15 13.09 -13.14 -2.30
N SER A 16 12.02 -13.86 -2.67
CA SER A 16 12.17 -15.12 -3.38
C SER A 16 12.53 -14.92 -4.86
N SER A 17 13.44 -15.77 -5.34
CA SER A 17 13.75 -15.91 -6.77
C SER A 17 12.61 -16.57 -7.54
N SER A 18 11.77 -17.38 -6.87
CA SER A 18 10.65 -18.09 -7.50
C SER A 18 9.67 -17.14 -8.18
N PRO A 19 9.12 -17.50 -9.34
CA PRO A 19 8.12 -16.68 -10.02
C PRO A 19 6.87 -16.52 -9.16
N LEU A 20 6.22 -15.36 -9.24
CA LEU A 20 4.92 -15.12 -8.62
C LEU A 20 3.87 -15.96 -9.39
N PRO A 21 3.15 -16.90 -8.74
CA PRO A 21 2.09 -17.64 -9.42
C PRO A 21 0.96 -16.71 -9.87
N GLU A 22 0.46 -16.90 -11.09
CA GLU A 22 -0.61 -16.03 -11.63
C GLU A 22 -1.89 -16.10 -10.79
N SER A 23 -2.25 -17.30 -10.29
CA SER A 23 -3.39 -17.46 -9.39
C SER A 23 -3.25 -16.64 -8.11
N LEU A 24 -2.04 -16.54 -7.56
CA LEU A 24 -1.77 -15.71 -6.38
C LEU A 24 -1.82 -14.22 -6.72
N LYS A 25 -1.37 -13.83 -7.91
CA LYS A 25 -1.49 -12.44 -8.39
C LYS A 25 -2.95 -12.01 -8.51
N ILE A 26 -3.80 -12.88 -9.05
CA ILE A 26 -5.26 -12.67 -9.13
C ILE A 26 -5.85 -12.54 -7.72
N GLU A 27 -5.54 -13.47 -6.81
CA GLU A 27 -6.02 -13.47 -5.43
C GLU A 27 -5.68 -12.17 -4.68
N VAL A 28 -4.42 -11.72 -4.76
CA VAL A 28 -3.97 -10.46 -4.16
C VAL A 28 -4.72 -9.27 -4.76
N THR A 29 -4.87 -9.24 -6.09
CA THR A 29 -5.55 -8.14 -6.78
C THR A 29 -7.02 -8.05 -6.36
N THR A 30 -7.72 -9.18 -6.33
CA THR A 30 -9.13 -9.24 -5.92
C THR A 30 -9.32 -8.75 -4.49
N LYS A 31 -8.57 -9.31 -3.52
CA LYS A 31 -8.71 -8.94 -2.11
C LYS A 31 -8.29 -7.50 -1.83
N ALA A 32 -7.23 -7.02 -2.49
CA ALA A 32 -6.81 -5.64 -2.37
C ALA A 32 -7.85 -4.66 -2.93
N ASN A 33 -8.43 -4.96 -4.10
CA ASN A 33 -9.48 -4.13 -4.68
C ASN A 33 -10.74 -4.12 -3.80
N GLU A 34 -11.11 -5.26 -3.22
CA GLU A 34 -12.20 -5.33 -2.25
C GLU A 34 -11.93 -4.43 -1.04
N LEU A 35 -10.73 -4.51 -0.43
CA LEU A 35 -10.33 -3.61 0.66
C LEU A 35 -10.38 -2.14 0.24
N ILE A 36 -9.88 -1.82 -0.96
CA ILE A 36 -9.84 -0.46 -1.49
C ILE A 36 -11.25 0.11 -1.60
N GLU A 37 -12.15 -0.59 -2.27
CA GLU A 37 -13.50 -0.10 -2.56
C GLU A 37 -14.39 -0.09 -1.32
N THR A 38 -14.28 -1.09 -0.44
CA THR A 38 -15.20 -1.25 0.70
C THR A 38 -14.77 -0.50 1.95
N PHE A 39 -13.47 -0.20 2.10
CA PHE A 39 -12.94 0.41 3.31
C PHE A 39 -12.07 1.64 3.06
N LEU A 40 -11.03 1.55 2.21
CA LEU A 40 -10.08 2.65 2.07
C LEU A 40 -10.71 3.88 1.41
N LYS A 41 -11.41 3.70 0.28
CA LYS A 41 -12.07 4.80 -0.41
C LYS A 41 -13.14 5.47 0.47
N PRO A 42 -14.10 4.75 1.07
CA PRO A 42 -15.09 5.37 1.95
C PRO A 42 -14.50 6.09 3.18
N LYS A 43 -13.35 5.60 3.69
CA LYS A 43 -12.70 6.20 4.87
C LYS A 43 -11.93 7.48 4.52
N TYR A 44 -11.17 7.48 3.42
CA TYR A 44 -10.16 8.51 3.16
C TYR A 44 -10.53 9.49 2.04
N ILE A 45 -11.39 9.11 1.08
CA ILE A 45 -11.82 10.01 0.02
C ILE A 45 -12.99 10.85 0.54
N GLN A 46 -12.73 12.13 0.74
CA GLN A 46 -13.73 13.12 1.15
C GLN A 46 -14.16 13.98 -0.04
N PRO A 47 -15.35 14.60 0.00
CA PRO A 47 -15.74 15.59 -1.00
C PRO A 47 -14.67 16.68 -1.16
N PRO A 48 -14.45 17.20 -2.39
CA PRO A 48 -13.49 18.27 -2.60
C PRO A 48 -13.81 19.47 -1.72
N PRO A 49 -12.84 20.02 -0.97
CA PRO A 49 -13.07 21.23 -0.18
C PRO A 49 -13.32 22.43 -1.09
N GLU A 50 -14.14 23.38 -0.64
CA GLU A 50 -14.50 24.57 -1.43
C GLU A 50 -13.29 25.47 -1.76
N ASN A 51 -12.34 25.57 -0.82
CA ASN A 51 -11.11 26.34 -0.98
C ASN A 51 -9.92 25.54 -0.42
N PRO A 52 -9.36 24.59 -1.18
CA PRO A 52 -8.29 23.71 -0.71
C PRO A 52 -7.03 24.52 -0.40
N GLN A 53 -6.59 24.47 0.85
CA GLN A 53 -5.27 24.97 1.28
C GLN A 53 -4.20 23.86 1.24
N PHE A 54 -4.63 22.60 1.33
CA PHE A 54 -3.76 21.43 1.34
C PHE A 54 -4.21 20.42 0.28
N ASN A 55 -3.26 19.62 -0.19
CA ASN A 55 -3.51 18.52 -1.12
C ASN A 55 -4.48 17.51 -0.48
N TYR A 56 -5.34 16.91 -1.29
CA TYR A 56 -6.36 15.98 -0.80
C TYR A 56 -6.47 14.76 -1.71
N ILE A 57 -6.85 13.63 -1.12
CA ILE A 57 -6.97 12.36 -1.81
C ILE A 57 -8.20 12.40 -2.73
N VAL A 58 -8.01 11.98 -3.98
CA VAL A 58 -9.09 11.88 -4.97
C VAL A 58 -9.35 10.46 -5.42
N ASP A 59 -8.36 9.59 -5.30
CA ASP A 59 -8.49 8.17 -5.60
C ASP A 59 -7.52 7.33 -4.77
N ILE A 60 -7.85 6.06 -4.60
CA ILE A 60 -7.01 5.04 -3.97
C ILE A 60 -7.09 3.81 -4.85
N TYR A 61 -5.94 3.27 -5.23
CA TYR A 61 -5.90 2.12 -6.14
C TYR A 61 -4.69 1.22 -5.88
N GLY A 62 -4.79 0.01 -6.43
CA GLY A 62 -3.73 -0.99 -6.38
C GLY A 62 -2.96 -1.05 -7.69
N LYS A 63 -1.65 -1.31 -7.64
CA LYS A 63 -0.87 -1.62 -8.84
C LYS A 63 0.25 -2.61 -8.62
N TRP A 64 0.53 -3.39 -9.66
CA TRP A 64 1.67 -4.29 -9.70
C TRP A 64 2.91 -3.61 -10.27
N TYR A 65 4.05 -3.90 -9.66
CA TYR A 65 5.35 -3.68 -10.25
C TYR A 65 6.26 -4.87 -9.92
N HIS A 66 6.66 -5.60 -10.95
CA HIS A 66 7.29 -6.93 -10.83
C HIS A 66 6.54 -7.86 -9.88
N LYS A 67 7.17 -8.29 -8.78
CA LYS A 67 6.61 -9.22 -7.78
C LYS A 67 6.06 -8.49 -6.55
N ALA A 68 5.78 -7.20 -6.66
CA ALA A 68 5.24 -6.38 -5.58
C ALA A 68 3.92 -5.74 -5.99
N PHE A 69 2.96 -5.77 -5.06
CA PHE A 69 1.71 -5.03 -5.14
C PHE A 69 1.80 -3.80 -4.26
N TYR A 70 1.39 -2.66 -4.79
CA TYR A 70 1.42 -1.36 -4.12
C TYR A 70 0.00 -0.84 -3.95
N PHE A 71 -0.29 -0.34 -2.75
CA PHE A 71 -1.44 0.52 -2.52
C PHE A 71 -0.99 1.96 -2.69
N CYS A 72 -1.75 2.69 -3.51
CA CYS A 72 -1.46 4.05 -3.93
C CYS A 72 -2.64 4.96 -3.60
N ALA A 73 -2.34 6.20 -3.26
CA ALA A 73 -3.30 7.28 -3.16
C ALA A 73 -2.93 8.35 -4.18
N GLU A 74 -3.90 8.81 -4.96
CA GLU A 74 -3.74 9.97 -5.82
C GLU A 74 -4.19 11.22 -5.08
N TYR A 75 -3.29 12.20 -5.02
CA TYR A 75 -3.53 13.49 -4.39
C TYR A 75 -3.71 14.55 -5.45
N ARG A 76 -4.76 15.35 -5.32
CA ARG A 76 -4.89 16.59 -6.09
C ARG A 76 -4.14 17.71 -5.40
N VAL A 77 -3.38 18.47 -6.20
CA VAL A 77 -2.62 19.61 -5.71
C VAL A 77 -3.55 20.78 -5.45
N ALA A 78 -3.43 21.39 -4.26
CA ALA A 78 -4.19 22.57 -3.88
C ALA A 78 -3.63 23.86 -4.51
N GLY A 79 -4.48 24.88 -4.56
CA GLY A 79 -4.12 26.23 -5.01
C GLY A 79 -4.62 26.58 -6.42
N PRO A 80 -4.58 27.88 -6.78
CA PRO A 80 -5.24 28.40 -7.98
C PRO A 80 -4.55 28.01 -9.29
N ASN A 81 -3.22 27.80 -9.26
CA ASN A 81 -2.41 27.48 -10.44
C ASN A 81 -1.31 26.47 -10.07
N PRO A 82 -1.65 25.19 -9.85
CA PRO A 82 -0.65 24.20 -9.47
C PRO A 82 0.25 23.84 -10.67
N THR A 83 1.54 23.65 -10.42
CA THR A 83 2.50 23.26 -11.48
C THR A 83 2.20 21.87 -12.06
N VAL A 84 1.63 20.98 -11.25
CA VAL A 84 1.09 19.68 -11.66
C VAL A 84 -0.30 19.48 -11.05
N PRO A 85 -1.27 18.86 -11.76
CA PRO A 85 -2.64 18.75 -11.26
C PRO A 85 -2.79 17.75 -10.10
N SER A 86 -2.02 16.66 -10.14
CA SER A 86 -2.05 15.59 -9.14
C SER A 86 -0.71 14.88 -9.03
N PHE A 87 -0.53 14.08 -7.98
CA PHE A 87 0.60 13.19 -7.81
C PHE A 87 0.20 11.91 -7.06
N GLU A 88 0.94 10.84 -7.31
CA GLU A 88 0.74 9.55 -6.65
C GLU A 88 1.66 9.39 -5.44
N VAL A 89 1.09 8.91 -4.33
CA VAL A 89 1.84 8.44 -3.16
C VAL A 89 1.59 6.95 -2.96
N LYS A 90 2.65 6.14 -2.92
CA LYS A 90 2.57 4.72 -2.54
C LYS A 90 2.74 4.61 -1.04
N PHE A 91 1.75 4.06 -0.33
CA PHE A 91 1.78 4.02 1.13
C PHE A 91 2.01 2.61 1.70
N ALA A 92 1.59 1.56 1.00
CA ALA A 92 1.84 0.17 1.39
C ALA A 92 2.40 -0.63 0.22
N ARG A 93 3.30 -1.58 0.53
CA ARG A 93 3.90 -2.52 -0.43
C ARG A 93 3.87 -3.94 0.11
N MET A 94 3.19 -4.82 -0.62
CA MET A 94 3.25 -6.27 -0.45
C MET A 94 4.29 -6.85 -1.42
N GLN A 95 5.46 -7.22 -0.90
CA GLN A 95 6.55 -7.79 -1.69
C GLN A 95 6.53 -9.33 -1.59
N TYR A 96 6.41 -10.03 -2.71
CA TYR A 96 6.39 -11.50 -2.71
C TYR A 96 7.69 -12.09 -2.12
N ALA A 97 7.52 -12.97 -1.13
CA ALA A 97 8.58 -13.62 -0.39
C ALA A 97 8.75 -15.12 -0.73
N GLY A 98 7.96 -15.64 -1.69
CA GLY A 98 7.92 -17.09 -1.99
C GLY A 98 6.82 -17.78 -1.20
N ASN A 99 6.50 -19.05 -1.53
CA ASN A 99 5.60 -19.90 -0.74
C ASN A 99 4.23 -19.27 -0.40
N ARG A 100 3.68 -18.44 -1.31
CA ARG A 100 2.44 -17.67 -1.12
C ARG A 100 2.48 -16.67 0.06
N ARG A 101 3.68 -16.20 0.40
CA ARG A 101 3.97 -15.27 1.49
C ARG A 101 4.46 -13.93 0.97
N PHE A 102 4.30 -12.88 1.78
CA PHE A 102 4.66 -11.50 1.46
C PHE A 102 5.36 -10.83 2.63
N HIS A 103 6.29 -9.92 2.30
CA HIS A 103 6.79 -8.91 3.23
C HIS A 103 5.96 -7.64 3.06
N LEU A 104 5.52 -7.05 4.16
CA LEU A 104 4.73 -5.84 4.15
C LEU A 104 5.58 -4.65 4.58
N SER A 105 5.61 -3.61 3.76
CA SER A 105 6.37 -2.39 4.00
C SER A 105 5.50 -1.15 3.88
N PHE A 106 5.80 -0.11 4.65
CA PHE A 106 5.22 1.23 4.46
C PHE A 106 6.28 2.20 3.91
N MET A 107 5.83 3.26 3.25
CA MET A 107 6.69 4.34 2.78
C MET A 107 6.83 5.39 3.87
N ARG A 108 8.05 5.64 4.34
CA ARG A 108 8.34 6.77 5.22
C ARG A 108 8.32 8.07 4.42
N HIS A 109 7.99 9.19 5.08
CA HIS A 109 8.03 10.55 4.47
C HIS A 109 9.40 10.93 3.85
N THR A 110 10.47 10.21 4.18
CA THR A 110 11.81 10.37 3.58
C THR A 110 11.97 9.62 2.24
N GLY A 111 10.94 8.94 1.75
CA GLY A 111 10.99 8.11 0.53
C GLY A 111 11.61 6.72 0.72
N GLN A 112 11.86 6.31 1.97
CA GLN A 112 12.41 5.00 2.29
C GLN A 112 11.30 3.99 2.61
N TRP A 113 11.40 2.80 2.03
CA TRP A 113 10.55 1.67 2.39
C TRP A 113 11.04 1.01 3.67
N ILE A 114 10.17 0.90 4.66
CA ILE A 114 10.45 0.21 5.92
C ILE A 114 9.63 -1.07 5.96
N GLN A 115 10.32 -2.21 5.98
CA GLN A 115 9.69 -3.53 6.03
C GLN A 115 9.32 -3.86 7.48
N ILE A 116 8.04 -3.73 7.82
CA ILE A 116 7.54 -3.97 9.19
C ILE A 116 7.25 -5.45 9.42
N TYR A 117 6.59 -6.11 8.47
CA TYR A 117 6.19 -7.51 8.64
C TYR A 117 6.84 -8.41 7.61
N THR A 118 7.11 -9.64 8.03
CA THR A 118 7.70 -10.68 7.18
C THR A 118 6.82 -11.90 7.11
N ASP A 119 6.91 -12.61 5.99
CA ASP A 119 6.27 -13.90 5.77
C ASP A 119 4.78 -13.94 6.10
N LEU A 120 4.04 -12.89 5.72
CA LEU A 120 2.59 -12.81 5.89
C LEU A 120 1.85 -13.53 4.76
N THR A 121 0.69 -14.12 5.05
CA THR A 121 -0.27 -14.52 4.03
C THR A 121 -0.90 -13.29 3.35
N VAL A 122 -1.65 -13.52 2.27
CA VAL A 122 -2.42 -12.44 1.63
C VAL A 122 -3.40 -11.82 2.63
N ASP A 123 -4.16 -12.63 3.36
CA ASP A 123 -5.15 -12.16 4.32
C ASP A 123 -4.51 -11.34 5.46
N GLU A 124 -3.39 -11.82 6.01
CA GLU A 124 -2.66 -11.09 7.05
C GLU A 124 -2.14 -9.74 6.53
N CYS A 125 -1.74 -9.65 5.26
CA CYS A 125 -1.38 -8.36 4.65
C CYS A 125 -2.58 -7.42 4.55
N ILE A 126 -3.73 -7.91 4.05
CA ILE A 126 -4.95 -7.11 3.86
C ILE A 126 -5.46 -6.58 5.21
N GLU A 127 -5.52 -7.43 6.24
CA GLU A 127 -5.87 -7.03 7.60
C GLU A 127 -4.89 -5.98 8.15
N SER A 128 -3.59 -6.17 7.93
CA SER A 128 -2.59 -5.21 8.42
C SER A 128 -2.70 -3.85 7.74
N VAL A 129 -2.93 -3.80 6.42
CA VAL A 129 -3.15 -2.54 5.69
C VAL A 129 -4.42 -1.83 6.19
N ARG A 130 -5.44 -2.59 6.61
CA ARG A 130 -6.70 -2.04 7.14
C ARG A 130 -6.55 -1.44 8.53
N ASP A 131 -5.91 -2.17 9.43
CA ASP A 131 -6.05 -1.97 10.88
C ASP A 131 -4.81 -1.35 11.54
N ASP A 132 -3.64 -1.47 10.93
CA ASP A 132 -2.39 -1.06 11.54
C ASP A 132 -2.07 0.43 11.25
N PRO A 133 -1.79 1.26 12.28
CA PRO A 133 -1.52 2.69 12.12
C PRO A 133 -0.44 3.05 11.08
N TYR A 134 0.53 2.17 10.80
CA TYR A 134 1.58 2.42 9.83
C TYR A 134 1.08 2.64 8.38
N PHE A 135 -0.13 2.20 8.07
CA PHE A 135 -0.73 2.30 6.73
C PHE A 135 -1.87 3.32 6.63
N THR A 136 -2.00 4.18 7.64
CA THR A 136 -2.91 5.33 7.57
C THR A 136 -2.37 6.36 6.58
N ILE A 137 -3.28 6.94 5.79
CA ILE A 137 -2.98 7.95 4.75
C ILE A 137 -3.79 9.22 4.94
#